data_AF-A0A7X1P7U0-F1
#
_entry.id   AF-A0A7X1P7U0-F1
#
_cell.length_a   1.000
_cell.length_b   1.000
_cell.length_c   1.000
_cell.angle_alpha   90.00
_cell.angle_beta   90.00
_cell.angle_gamma   90.00
#
_symmetry.space_group_name_H-M   'P 1'
#
loop_
_entity.id
_entity.type
_entity.pdbx_description
1 polymer ?
#
loop_
_entity_poly.entity_id
_entity_poly.type
_entity_poly.pdbx_seq_one_letter_code
_entity_poly.pdbx_strand_id
1 'polypeptide(L)'
;MTGSILLIPLVMSILDRGKPAGDGWHWGPGDFIAMGALLFGTGLMYEFLARKLDRKKHRVAVGIAIVFAVLAIWVELAVDGVSQIVRWLLA
;
A
#
# COMPACT_ATOMS: atom_id res chain seq x y z
N MET A 1 10.34 -10.19 -5.25
CA MET A 1 8.88 -10.23 -5.51
C MET A 1 8.24 -8.85 -5.36
N THR A 2 8.53 -8.08 -4.31
CA THR A 2 8.02 -6.71 -4.10
C THR A 2 8.34 -5.73 -5.24
N GLY A 3 9.55 -5.77 -5.80
CA GLY A 3 9.93 -4.89 -6.92
C GLY A 3 9.11 -5.10 -8.20
N SER A 4 8.63 -6.32 -8.44
CA SER A 4 7.83 -6.67 -9.63
C SER A 4 6.45 -6.01 -9.61
N ILE A 5 5.87 -5.82 -8.42
CA ILE A 5 4.56 -5.18 -8.24
C ILE A 5 4.64 -3.69 -8.64
N LEU A 6 5.77 -3.03 -8.38
CA LEU A 6 5.98 -1.62 -8.73
C LEU A 6 6.30 -1.39 -10.21
N LEU A 7 6.63 -2.45 -10.97
CA LEU A 7 6.86 -2.31 -12.41
C LEU A 7 5.56 -1.92 -13.15
N ILE A 8 4.40 -2.37 -12.67
CA ILE A 8 3.11 -2.01 -13.27
C ILE A 8 2.88 -0.48 -13.22
N PRO A 9 2.88 0.17 -12.04
CA PRO A 9 2.73 1.62 -11.96
C PRO A 9 3.90 2.38 -12.59
N LEU A 10 5.11 1.81 -12.59
CA LEU A 10 6.27 2.44 -13.25
C LEU A 10 6.09 2.50 -14.76
N VAL A 11 5.71 1.38 -15.38
CA VAL A 11 5.44 1.32 -16.82
C VAL A 11 4.26 2.21 -17.18
N MET A 12 3.17 2.19 -16.39
CA MET A 12 2.03 3.08 -16.61
C MET A 12 2.43 4.56 -16.54
N SER A 13 3.25 4.95 -15.56
CA SER A 13 3.74 6.34 -15.44
C SER A 13 4.63 6.77 -16.59
N ILE A 14 5.39 5.85 -17.19
CA ILE A 14 6.21 6.12 -18.37
C ILE A 14 5.34 6.30 -19.61
N LEU A 15 4.32 5.45 -19.78
CA LEU A 15 3.39 5.50 -20.91
C LEU A 15 2.51 6.76 -20.87
N ASP A 16 2.03 7.14 -19.69
CA ASP A 16 1.10 8.25 -19.50
C ASP A 16 1.79 9.61 -19.31
N ARG A 17 3.12 9.67 -19.43
CA ARG A 17 3.92 10.88 -19.17
C ARG A 17 3.57 12.08 -20.06
N GLY A 18 3.00 11.82 -21.24
CA GLY A 18 2.55 12.86 -22.17
C GLY A 18 1.11 13.32 -21.96
N LYS A 19 0.34 12.68 -21.07
CA LYS A 19 -1.05 13.06 -20.78
C LYS A 19 -1.11 14.26 -19.84
N PRO A 20 -2.11 15.13 -19.98
CA PRO A 20 -2.31 16.27 -19.07
C PRO A 20 -2.59 15.79 -17.63
N ALA A 21 -2.25 16.65 -16.66
CA ALA A 21 -2.46 16.36 -15.24
C ALA A 21 -3.95 16.10 -14.95
N GLY A 22 -4.25 14.99 -14.29
CA GLY A 22 -5.61 14.53 -14.02
C GLY A 22 -6.12 13.44 -14.96
N ASP A 23 -5.36 13.07 -15.99
CA ASP A 23 -5.70 11.97 -16.91
C ASP A 23 -4.55 10.95 -17.02
N GLY A 24 -4.75 9.72 -16.52
CA GLY A 24 -3.75 8.66 -16.51
C GLY A 24 -3.05 8.47 -15.15
N TRP A 25 -1.97 7.68 -15.15
CA TRP A 25 -1.26 7.30 -13.93
C TRP A 25 0.04 8.09 -13.77
N HIS A 26 0.05 9.14 -12.94
CA HIS A 26 1.20 10.04 -12.78
C HIS A 26 1.90 9.92 -11.43
N TRP A 27 2.41 8.74 -11.09
CA TRP A 27 3.17 8.59 -9.86
C TRP A 27 4.52 9.32 -9.95
N GLY A 28 4.79 10.14 -8.95
CA GLY A 28 6.09 10.76 -8.75
C GLY A 28 7.08 9.79 -8.10
N PRO A 29 8.39 10.12 -8.09
CA PRO A 29 9.39 9.32 -7.40
C PRO A 29 9.07 9.06 -5.91
N GLY A 30 8.42 10.02 -5.25
CA GLY A 30 7.97 9.89 -3.86
C GLY A 30 6.95 8.77 -3.65
N ASP A 31 5.99 8.61 -4.57
CA ASP A 31 4.93 7.60 -4.49
C ASP A 31 5.51 6.18 -4.61
N PHE A 32 6.49 6.00 -5.50
CA PHE A 32 7.20 4.73 -5.65
C PHE A 32 8.00 4.36 -4.40
N ILE A 33 8.67 5.34 -3.79
CA ILE A 33 9.43 5.13 -2.56
C ILE A 33 8.48 4.78 -1.41
N ALA A 34 7.40 5.54 -1.25
CA ALA A 34 6.40 5.31 -0.21
C ALA A 34 5.77 3.92 -0.34
N MET A 35 5.32 3.55 -1.54
CA MET A 35 4.70 2.24 -1.78
C MET A 35 5.71 1.10 -1.66
N GLY A 36 6.95 1.30 -2.12
CA GLY A 36 8.03 0.34 -1.94
C GLY A 36 8.36 0.10 -0.47
N ALA A 37 8.50 1.16 0.32
CA ALA A 37 8.72 1.07 1.76
C ALA A 37 7.55 0.38 2.48
N LEU A 38 6.32 0.71 2.10
CA LEU A 38 5.11 0.11 2.67
C LEU A 38 5.07 -1.40 2.39
N LEU A 39 5.22 -1.82 1.14
CA LEU A 39 5.17 -3.24 0.76
C LEU A 39 6.34 -4.04 1.35
N PHE A 40 7.54 -3.46 1.35
CA PHE A 40 8.73 -4.12 1.92
C PHE A 40 8.61 -4.26 3.44
N GLY A 41 8.25 -3.19 4.14
CA GLY A 41 8.05 -3.20 5.59
C GLY A 41 6.96 -4.18 6.01
N THR A 42 5.89 -4.26 5.23
CA THR A 42 4.80 -5.23 5.43
C THR A 42 5.28 -6.67 5.32
N GLY A 43 6.04 -7.00 4.27
CA GLY A 43 6.60 -8.35 4.10
C GLY A 43 7.51 -8.74 5.27
N LEU A 44 8.34 -7.81 5.74
CA LEU A 44 9.22 -8.00 6.90
C LEU A 44 8.42 -8.21 8.20
N MET A 45 7.39 -7.40 8.41
CA MET A 45 6.49 -7.48 9.56
C MET A 45 5.73 -8.80 9.57
N TYR A 46 5.16 -9.21 8.43
CA TYR A 46 4.47 -10.48 8.27
C TYR A 46 5.40 -11.65 8.55
N GLU A 47 6.60 -11.70 7.95
CA GLU A 47 7.55 -12.78 8.19
C GLU A 47 7.98 -12.85 9.66
N PHE A 48 8.19 -11.70 10.31
CA PHE A 48 8.53 -11.66 11.73
C PHE A 48 7.40 -12.19 12.63
N LEU A 49 6.16 -11.75 12.41
CA LEU A 49 4.99 -12.22 13.14
C LEU A 49 4.68 -13.70 12.84
N ALA A 50 4.80 -14.10 11.59
CA ALA A 50 4.55 -15.46 11.12
C ALA A 50 5.54 -16.46 11.72
N ARG A 51 6.76 -16.05 12.09
CA ARG A 51 7.73 -16.88 12.82
C ARG A 51 7.40 -17.05 14.30
N LYS A 52 6.63 -16.14 14.89
CA LYS A 52 6.21 -16.21 16.31
C LYS A 52 4.90 -16.98 16.53
N LEU A 53 4.16 -17.32 15.48
CA LEU A 53 2.82 -17.91 15.56
C LEU A 53 2.85 -19.39 15.17
N ASP A 54 2.70 -20.29 16.15
CA ASP A 54 2.69 -21.75 15.94
C ASP A 54 1.40 -22.29 15.28
N ARG A 55 0.29 -21.55 15.38
CA ARG A 55 -1.02 -22.01 14.88
C ARG A 55 -1.37 -21.35 13.55
N LYS A 56 -1.62 -22.17 12.51
CA LYS A 56 -2.02 -21.72 11.16
C LYS A 56 -3.19 -20.73 11.16
N LYS A 57 -4.17 -20.90 12.06
CA LYS A 57 -5.32 -19.98 12.20
C LYS A 57 -4.92 -18.55 12.59
N HIS A 58 -3.96 -18.40 13.51
CA HIS A 58 -3.48 -17.07 13.91
C HIS A 58 -2.65 -16.40 12.82
N ARG A 59 -1.88 -17.19 12.04
CA ARG A 59 -1.13 -16.70 10.88
C ARG A 59 -2.04 -16.05 9.82
N VAL A 60 -3.18 -16.68 9.52
CA VAL A 60 -4.16 -16.13 8.56
C VAL A 60 -4.78 -14.84 9.09
N ALA A 61 -5.21 -14.82 10.36
CA ALA A 61 -5.79 -13.62 10.96
C ALA A 61 -4.81 -12.43 10.94
N VAL A 62 -3.54 -12.68 11.26
CA VAL A 62 -2.49 -11.65 11.21
C VAL A 62 -2.21 -11.19 9.79
N GLY A 63 -2.19 -12.12 8.81
CA GLY A 63 -2.07 -11.76 7.40
C GLY A 63 -3.20 -10.82 6.94
N ILE A 64 -4.44 -11.15 7.28
CA ILE A 64 -5.61 -10.32 6.97
C ILE A 64 -5.48 -8.93 7.62
N ALA A 65 -5.14 -8.88 8.92
CA ALA A 65 -4.97 -7.61 9.64
C ALA A 65 -3.88 -6.73 9.01
N ILE A 66 -2.76 -7.33 8.61
CA ILE A 66 -1.66 -6.64 7.94
C ILE A 66 -2.11 -6.09 6.57
N VAL A 67 -2.85 -6.87 5.77
CA VAL A 67 -3.39 -6.41 4.48
C VAL A 67 -4.31 -5.19 4.68
N PHE A 68 -5.22 -5.24 5.64
CA PHE A 68 -6.09 -4.10 5.94
C PHE A 68 -5.30 -2.88 6.41
N ALA A 69 -4.29 -3.05 7.25
CA ALA A 69 -3.43 -1.96 7.68
C ALA A 69 -2.68 -1.31 6.51
N VAL A 70 -2.16 -2.11 5.58
CA VAL A 70 -1.49 -1.60 4.36
C VAL A 70 -2.46 -0.81 3.50
N LEU A 71 -3.65 -1.36 3.25
CA LEU A 71 -4.67 -0.67 2.45
C LEU A 71 -5.11 0.65 3.11
N ALA A 72 -5.28 0.66 4.44
CA ALA A 72 -5.62 1.88 5.16
C ALA A 72 -4.52 2.94 5.06
N ILE A 73 -3.26 2.56 5.25
CA ILE A 73 -2.12 3.48 5.11
C ILE A 73 -2.01 4.00 3.67
N TRP A 74 -2.21 3.13 2.68
CA TRP A 74 -2.14 3.52 1.28
C TRP A 74 -3.25 4.51 0.89
N VAL A 75 -4.49 4.25 1.30
CA VAL A 75 -5.62 5.15 1.03
C VAL A 75 -5.44 6.50 1.74
N GLU A 76 -4.91 6.50 2.96
CA GLU A 76 -4.59 7.75 3.65
C GLU A 76 -3.52 8.54 2.92
N LEU A 77 -2.43 7.91 2.51
CA LEU A 77 -1.36 8.59 1.75
C LEU A 77 -1.82 9.06 0.36
N ALA A 78 -2.75 8.35 -0.28
CA ALA A 78 -3.21 8.66 -1.62
C ALA A 78 -4.22 9.81 -1.65
N VAL A 79 -5.17 9.82 -0.71
CA VAL A 79 -6.35 10.70 -0.78
C VAL A 79 -6.87 11.18 0.58
N ASP A 80 -6.11 11.02 1.67
CA ASP A 80 -6.56 11.32 3.05
C ASP A 80 -7.88 10.61 3.43
N GLY A 81 -8.12 9.43 2.84
CA GLY A 81 -9.44 8.80 2.88
C GLY A 81 -9.88 8.36 4.27
N VAL A 82 -8.94 7.94 5.14
CA VAL A 82 -9.27 7.53 6.51
C VAL A 82 -9.64 8.76 7.34
N SER A 83 -8.88 9.84 7.21
CA SER A 83 -9.18 11.12 7.87
C SER A 83 -10.54 11.67 7.43
N GLN A 84 -10.87 11.58 6.14
CA GLN A 84 -12.19 11.98 5.63
C GLN A 84 -13.34 11.18 6.25
N ILE A 85 -13.19 9.85 6.36
CA ILE A 85 -14.19 8.98 6.99
C ILE A 85 -14.36 9.31 8.47
N VAL A 86 -13.26 9.49 9.20
CA VAL A 86 -13.29 9.84 10.63
C VAL A 86 -13.99 11.18 10.84
N ARG A 87 -13.72 12.18 9.99
CA ARG A 87 -14.44 13.46 10.03
C ARG A 87 -15.93 13.29 9.81
N TRP A 88 -16.35 12.42 8.90
CA TRP A 88 -17.76 12.11 8.65
C TRP A 88 -18.46 11.43 9.84
N LEU A 89 -17.73 10.60 10.59
CA LEU A 89 -18.27 9.88 11.74
C LEU A 89 -18.32 10.73 13.02
N LEU A 90 -17.49 11.76 13.11
CA LEU A 90 -17.38 12.67 14.26
C LEU A 90 -18.09 14.02 14.05
N ALA A 91 -18.69 14.23 12.88
CA ALA A 91 -19.53 15.39 12.53
C ALA A 91 -21.02 15.06 12.73
#